data_AF-A0AA38L9T6-F1
#
_entry.id   AF-A0AA38L9T6-F1
#
_cell.length_a   1.000
_cell.length_b   1.000
_cell.length_c   1.000
_cell.angle_alpha   90.00
_cell.angle_beta   90.00
_cell.angle_gamma   90.00
#
_symmetry.space_group_name_H-M   'P 1'
#
loop_
_entity.id
_entity.type
_entity.pdbx_description
1 polymer ?
#
loop_
_entity_poly.entity_id
_entity_poly.type
_entity_poly.pdbx_seq_one_letter_code
_entity_poly.pdbx_strand_id
1 'polypeptide(L)' 'MAGDLDGRRSTTGYIFTVGGMIVSWISRLQKVVALSTTEAEYVAATEASKEMIWMS' A
#
# COMPACT_ATOMS: atom_id res chain seq x y z
N MET A 1 14.34 -2.20 25.42
CA MET A 1 13.98 -2.40 24.00
C MET A 1 12.48 -2.18 23.87
N ALA A 2 12.10 -0.98 23.43
CA ALA A 2 10.70 -0.64 23.20
C ALA A 2 10.18 -1.51 22.06
N GLY A 3 9.12 -2.27 22.32
CA GLY A 3 8.49 -3.15 21.34
C GLY A 3 8.08 -2.34 20.13
N ASP A 4 8.68 -2.68 19.00
CA ASP A 4 8.41 -2.12 17.69
C ASP A 4 6.99 -2.53 17.26
N LEU A 5 5.99 -1.77 17.70
CA LEU A 5 4.60 -1.87 17.24
C LEU A 5 4.48 -1.51 15.74
N ASP A 6 5.55 -0.97 15.15
CA ASP A 6 5.69 -0.66 13.74
C ASP A 6 6.16 -1.87 12.91
N GLY A 7 7.05 -2.71 13.44
CA GLY A 7 7.68 -3.82 12.71
C GLY A 7 6.79 -5.02 12.38
N ARG A 8 5.53 -5.00 12.82
CA ARG A 8 4.51 -5.95 12.35
C ARG A 8 3.65 -5.42 11.20
N ARG A 9 3.72 -4.13 10.90
CA ARG A 9 2.95 -3.53 9.81
C ARG A 9 3.75 -3.62 8.53
N SER A 10 3.16 -4.20 7.49
CA SER A 10 3.79 -4.24 6.17
C SER A 10 3.77 -2.84 5.54
N THR A 11 4.71 -2.56 4.65
CA THR A 11 4.69 -1.35 3.83
C THR A 11 3.93 -1.63 2.54
N THR A 12 2.91 -0.84 2.24
CA THR A 12 2.22 -0.86 0.95
C THR A 12 2.81 0.20 0.04
N GLY A 13 3.10 -0.18 -1.20
CA GLY A 13 3.43 0.77 -2.26
C GLY A 13 2.78 0.42 -3.59
N TYR A 14 2.47 1.45 -4.36
CA TYR A 14 2.00 1.34 -5.75
C TYR A 14 2.54 2.50 -6.58
N ILE A 15 2.64 2.29 -7.90
CA ILE A 15 3.03 3.30 -8.87
C ILE A 15 2.02 3.24 -10.03
N PHE A 16 1.35 4.35 -10.30
CA PHE A 16 0.49 4.53 -11.46
C PHE A 16 1.24 5.27 -12.55
N THR A 17 1.24 4.70 -13.75
CA THR A 17 1.83 5.30 -14.94
C THR A 17 0.79 5.48 -16.03
N VAL A 18 0.79 6.64 -16.68
CA VAL A 18 -0.07 6.97 -17.82
C VAL A 18 0.82 7.53 -18.92
N GLY A 19 0.79 6.92 -20.11
CA GLY A 19 1.59 7.37 -21.25
C GLY A 19 3.11 7.34 -21.01
N GLY A 20 3.59 6.47 -20.11
CA GLY A 20 5.01 6.38 -19.73
C GLY A 20 5.46 7.41 -18.69
N MET A 21 4.55 8.26 -18.19
CA MET A 21 4.83 9.17 -17.08
C MET A 21 4.23 8.65 -15.79
N ILE A 22 4.93 8.85 -14.67
CA ILE A 22 4.40 8.49 -13.34
C ILE A 22 3.42 9.60 -12.91
N VAL A 23 2.17 9.22 -12.68
CA VAL A 23 1.09 10.16 -12.32
C VAL A 23 0.73 10.11 -10.85
N SER A 24 0.87 8.96 -10.19
CA SER A 24 0.66 8.79 -8.75
C SER A 24 1.56 7.70 -8.22
N TRP A 25 2.07 7.88 -7.01
CA TRP A 25 2.79 6.83 -6.29
C TRP A 25 2.43 6.88 -4.82
N ILE A 26 2.61 5.75 -4.15
CA ILE A 26 2.54 5.68 -2.71
C ILE A 26 3.60 4.75 -2.16
N SER A 27 4.10 5.10 -0.98
CA SER A 27 4.82 4.19 -0.11
C SER A 27 4.44 4.56 1.31
N ARG A 28 3.59 3.75 1.94
CA ARG A 28 3.10 4.00 3.29
C ARG A 28 3.06 2.72 4.09
N LEU A 29 3.31 2.84 5.39
CA LEU A 29 3.06 1.76 6.32
C LEU A 29 1.55 1.44 6.32
N GLN A 30 1.21 0.15 6.25
CA GLN A 30 -0.17 -0.29 6.32
C GLN A 30 -0.77 0.15 7.66
N LYS A 31 -1.98 0.72 7.60
CA LYS A 31 -2.74 1.09 8.81
C LYS A 31 -3.18 -0.14 9.61
N VAL A 32 -3.28 -1.28 8.94
CA VAL A 32 -3.67 -2.56 9.52
C VAL A 32 -2.43 -3.46 9.60
N VAL A 33 -2.29 -4.18 10.70
CA VAL A 33 -1.31 -5.25 10.83
C VAL A 33 -1.84 -6.45 10.06
N ALA A 34 -1.23 -6.77 8.91
CA ALA A 34 -1.55 -7.99 8.17
C ALA A 34 -1.03 -9.21 8.95
N LEU A 35 -1.86 -10.25 9.09
CA LEU A 35 -1.47 -11.49 9.77
C LEU A 35 -0.73 -12.45 8.82
N SER A 36 -0.78 -12.18 7.52
CA SER A 36 -0.12 -12.92 6.46
C SER A 36 0.34 -12.00 5.33
N THR A 37 1.27 -12.47 4.49
CA THR A 37 1.66 -11.75 3.27
C THR A 37 0.51 -11.58 2.30
N THR A 38 -0.40 -12.56 2.21
CA THR A 38 -1.59 -12.50 1.34
C THR A 38 -2.53 -11.37 1.75
N GLU A 39 -2.77 -11.19 3.05
CA GLU A 39 -3.56 -10.05 3.54
C GLU A 39 -2.86 -8.73 3.25
N ALA A 40 -1.54 -8.66 3.39
CA ALA A 40 -0.77 -7.46 3.06
C ALA A 40 -0.88 -7.10 1.56
N GLU A 41 -0.83 -8.10 0.68
CA GLU A 41 -1.05 -7.92 -0.78
C GLU A 41 -2.47 -7.42 -1.07
N TYR A 42 -3.47 -7.96 -0.39
CA TYR A 42 -4.87 -7.55 -0.56
C TYR A 42 -5.09 -6.10 -0.11
N VAL A 43 -4.47 -5.69 1.00
CA VAL A 43 -4.49 -4.30 1.48
C VAL A 43 -3.83 -3.38 0.46
N ALA A 44 -2.70 -3.78 -0.11
CA ALA A 44 -2.02 -3.01 -1.16
C ALA A 44 -2.87 -2.85 -2.42
N ALA A 45 -3.45 -3.94 -2.92
CA ALA A 45 -4.34 -3.93 -4.09
C ALA A 45 -5.59 -3.08 -3.86
N THR A 46 -6.17 -3.14 -2.65
CA THR A 46 -7.34 -2.35 -2.29
C THR A 46 -7.02 -0.84 -2.28
N GLU A 47 -5.89 -0.44 -1.69
CA GLU A 47 -5.46 0.98 -1.70
C GLU A 47 -5.17 1.48 -3.12
N ALA A 48 -4.50 0.67 -3.95
CA ALA A 48 -4.29 0.99 -5.36
C ALA A 48 -5.62 1.13 -6.12
N SER A 49 -6.59 0.25 -5.87
CA SER A 49 -7.90 0.30 -6.54
C SER A 49 -8.69 1.55 -6.15
N LYS A 50 -8.62 1.98 -4.88
CA LYS A 50 -9.22 3.25 -4.45
C LYS A 50 -8.62 4.45 -5.17
N GLU A 51 -7.30 4.47 -5.32
CA GLU A 51 -6.60 5.53 -6.08
C GLU A 51 -7.06 5.53 -7.54
N MET A 52 -7.17 4.36 -8.17
CA MET A 52 -7.66 4.23 -9.55
C MET A 52 -9.09 4.75 -9.71
N ILE A 53 -9.99 4.45 -8.77
CA ILE A 53 -11.37 4.97 -8.76
C ILE A 53 -11.38 6.49 -8.53
N TRP A 54 -10.47 7.01 -7.71
CA TRP A 54 -10.37 8.45 -7.49
C TRP A 54 -9.86 9.20 -8.73
N MET A 55 -9.03 8.55 -9.54
CA MET A 55 -8.50 9.09 -10.80
C MET A 55 -9.46 8.96 -11.99
N SER A 56 -10.54 8.18 -11.87
CA SER A 56 -11.53 7.98 -12.95
C SER A 56 -12.48 9.16 -13.12
#